data_AF-A0A2A5QQR5-F1
#
_entry.id   AF-A0A2A5QQR5-F1
#
_cell.length_a   1.000
_cell.length_b   1.000
_cell.length_c   1.000
_cell.angle_alpha   90.00
_cell.angle_beta   90.00
_cell.angle_gamma   90.00
#
_symmetry.space_group_name_H-M   'P 1'
#
loop_
_entity.id
_entity.type
_entity.pdbx_description
1 polymer ?
#
loop_
_entity_poly.entity_id
_entity_poly.type
_entity_poly.pdbx_seq_one_letter_code
_entity_poly.pdbx_strand_id
1 'polypeptide(L)' 'MFRVILPEGLIDCDRYEYVDNGVELYDEADEFIAFVPYATLQAIVDADREGDDTERSIM' A
#
# COMPACT_ATOMS: atom_id res chain seq x y z
N MET A 1 4.43 -6.15 -5.27
CA MET A 1 4.85 -4.87 -4.68
C MET A 1 3.64 -3.97 -4.51
N PHE A 2 3.53 -3.27 -3.39
CA PHE A 2 2.47 -2.33 -3.04
C PHE A 2 3.02 -0.93 -2.87
N ARG A 3 2.18 0.06 -3.16
CA ARG A 3 2.47 1.48 -2.96
C ARG A 3 1.45 2.10 -2.05
N VAL A 4 1.93 2.70 -0.97
CA VAL A 4 1.12 3.42 0.01
C VAL A 4 1.14 4.90 -0.30
N ILE A 5 -0.05 5.49 -0.42
CA ILE A 5 -0.25 6.89 -0.73
C ILE A 5 -0.55 7.66 0.55
N LEU A 6 0.28 8.67 0.81
CA LEU A 6 0.21 9.57 1.96
C LEU A 6 0.14 11.02 1.48
N PRO A 7 -0.38 11.95 2.31
CA PRO A 7 -0.33 13.37 1.99
C PRO A 7 1.10 13.92 1.86
N GLU A 8 2.08 13.29 2.54
CA GLU A 8 3.49 13.70 2.54
C GLU A 8 4.32 13.03 1.44
N GLY A 9 3.79 12.00 0.76
CA GLY A 9 4.53 11.26 -0.26
C GLY A 9 4.00 9.86 -0.57
N LEU A 10 4.87 9.03 -1.14
CA LEU A 10 4.59 7.66 -1.53
C LEU A 10 5.61 6.74 -0.87
N ILE A 11 5.16 5.57 -0.39
CA ILE A 11 6.04 4.54 0.17
C ILE A 11 5.81 3.24 -0.61
N ASP A 12 6.88 2.70 -1.19
CA ASP A 12 6.87 1.38 -1.80
C ASP A 12 7.20 0.31 -0.74
N CYS A 13 6.46 -0.80 -0.75
CA CYS A 13 6.64 -1.93 0.17
C CYS A 13 6.23 -3.24 -0.51
N ASP A 14 6.70 -4.37 0.00
CA ASP A 14 6.35 -5.69 -0.57
C ASP A 14 5.22 -6.37 0.19
N ARG A 15 5.09 -6.05 1.47
CA ARG A 15 4.03 -6.57 2.33
C ARG A 15 3.52 -5.46 3.26
N TYR A 16 2.23 -5.54 3.58
CA TYR A 16 1.62 -4.68 4.58
C TYR A 16 0.74 -5.50 5.54
N GLU A 17 0.62 -5.05 6.78
CA GLU A 17 -0.20 -5.68 7.80
C GLU A 17 -1.10 -4.67 8.49
N TYR A 18 -2.40 -4.99 8.59
CA TYR A 18 -3.36 -4.16 9.30
C TYR A 18 -3.25 -4.41 10.80
N VAL A 19 -2.98 -3.34 11.54
CA VAL A 19 -2.97 -3.32 13.00
C VAL A 19 -4.06 -2.40 13.52
N ASP A 20 -4.23 -2.37 14.84
CA ASP A 20 -5.32 -1.60 15.49
C ASP A 20 -5.32 -0.11 15.15
N ASN A 21 -4.14 0.49 14.93
CA ASN A 21 -3.99 1.94 14.77
C ASN A 21 -3.58 2.37 13.35
N GLY A 22 -3.40 1.43 12.43
CA GLY A 22 -2.89 1.72 11.10
C GLY A 22 -2.41 0.49 10.36
N VAL A 23 -1.41 0.71 9.51
CA VAL A 23 -0.82 -0.32 8.66
C VAL A 23 0.70 -0.30 8.85
N GLU A 24 1.27 -1.46 9.10
CA GLU A 24 2.72 -1.68 9.14
C GLU A 24 3.19 -2.14 7.76
N LEU A 25 4.29 -1.55 7.27
CA LEU A 25 4.86 -1.81 5.94
C LEU A 25 6.17 -2.56 6.08
N TYR A 26 6.32 -3.58 5.24
CA TYR A 26 7.46 -4.50 5.25
C TYR A 26 8.08 -4.64 3.87
N ASP A 27 9.39 -4.87 3.87
CA ASP A 27 10.24 -5.16 2.72
C ASP A 27 10.15 -6.64 2.28
N GLU A 28 10.80 -6.98 1.15
CA GLU A 28 11.00 -8.36 0.69
C GLU A 28 11.68 -9.26 1.75
N ALA A 29 12.49 -8.70 2.65
CA ALA A 29 13.13 -9.42 3.74
C ALA A 29 12.26 -9.53 5.02
N ASP A 30 10.97 -9.18 4.96
CA ASP A 30 10.07 -9.01 6.12
C ASP A 30 10.62 -7.99 7.14
N GLU A 31 11.49 -7.07 6.71
CA GLU A 31 11.99 -5.99 7.57
C GLU A 31 10.95 -4.87 7.65
N PHE A 32 10.70 -4.37 8.86
CA PHE A 32 9.80 -3.24 9.07
C PHE A 32 10.39 -1.96 8.49
N ILE A 33 9.68 -1.36 7.53
CA ILE A 33 10.09 -0.13 6.87
C ILE A 33 9.44 1.08 7.55
N ALA A 34 8.12 1.03 7.74
CA ALA A 34 7.34 2.18 8.20
C ALA A 34 5.98 1.77 8.78
N PHE A 35 5.45 2.63 9.64
CA PHE A 35 4.07 2.54 10.14
C PHE A 35 3.26 3.73 9.62
N VAL A 36 2.08 3.44 9.09
CA VAL A 36 1.16 4.42 8.54
C VAL A 36 -0.16 4.40 9.32
N PRO A 37 -0.50 5.47 10.06
CA PRO A 37 -1.75 5.52 10.79
C PRO A 37 -2.95 5.69 9.83
N TYR A 38 -4.11 5.13 10.18
CA TYR A 38 -5.33 5.27 9.35
C TYR A 38 -5.75 6.72 9.13
N ALA A 39 -5.39 7.63 10.04
CA ALA A 39 -5.67 9.05 9.91
C ALA A 39 -4.97 9.70 8.70
N THR A 40 -3.85 9.14 8.24
CA THR A 40 -3.04 9.67 7.12
C THR A 40 -3.02 8.74 5.91
N LEU A 41 -3.48 7.50 6.06
CA LEU A 41 -3.57 6.51 4.98
C LEU A 41 -4.63 6.94 3.95
N GLN A 42 -4.19 7.28 2.73
CA GLN A 42 -5.14 7.60 1.66
C GLN A 42 -5.53 6.37 0.85
N ALA A 43 -4.53 5.56 0.45
CA ALA A 43 -4.75 4.34 -0.32
C ALA A 43 -3.53 3.43 -0.26
N ILE A 44 -3.75 2.12 -0.48
CA ILE A 44 -2.71 1.13 -0.77
C ILE A 44 -3.03 0.58 -2.15
N VAL A 45 -2.08 0.68 -3.08
CA VAL A 45 -2.24 0.26 -4.47
C VAL A 45 -1.31 -0.90 -4.72
N ASP A 46 -1.81 -1.97 -5.32
CA ASP A 46 -0.96 -3.05 -5.81
C ASP A 46 -0.29 -2.60 -7.10
N ALA A 47 1.02 -2.40 -7.06
CA ALA A 47 1.79 -1.89 -8.19
C ALA A 47 1.92 -2.91 -9.32
N ASP A 48 1.62 -4.18 -9.07
CA ASP A 48 1.65 -5.26 -10.06
C ASP A 48 0.29 -5.41 -10.78
N ARG A 49 -0.82 -5.13 -10.07
CA ARG A 49 -2.19 -5.15 -10.63
C ARG A 49 -2.57 -3.94 -11.48
N GLU A 50 -1.82 -2.85 -11.44
CA GLU A 50 -2.05 -1.70 -12.34
C GLU A 50 -1.79 -2.05 -13.83
N GLY A 51 -1.37 -3.29 -14.14
CA GLY A 51 -1.33 -3.85 -15.50
C GLY A 51 -2.52 -4.74 -15.89
N ASP A 52 -3.40 -5.11 -14.95
CA ASP A 52 -4.48 -6.11 -15.14
C ASP A 52 -5.86 -5.55 -14.74
N ASP A 53 -6.09 -4.24 -14.92
CA ASP A 53 -7.44 -3.64 -14.86
C ASP A 53 -7.61 -2.67 -16.05
N THR A 54 -7.35 -3.17 -17.25
CA THR A 54 -7.94 -2.63 -18.49
C THR A 54 -9.09 -3.52 -18.97
N GLU A 55 -9.77 -4.21 -18.06
CA GLU A 55 -11.12 -4.69 -18.33
C GLU A 55 -12.10 -3.72 -17.70
N ARG A 56 -12.26 -2.58 -18.39
CA ARG A 56 -13.40 -1.68 -18.26
C ARG A 56 -14.70 -2.51 -18.23
N SER A 57 -15.16 -2.90 -17.06
CA SER A 57 -16.53 -3.35 -16.89
C SER A 57 -17.38 -2.12 -16.63
N ILE A 58 -17.58 -1.32 -17.69
CA ILE A 58 -18.65 -0.34 -17.76
C ILE A 58 -19.78 -1.00 -18.56
N MET A 59 -20.86 -1.27 -17.83
CA MET A 59 -22.23 -1.63 -18.27
C MET A 59 -22.58 -3.11 -18.42
#